data_AF-A0A7C4RPQ1-F1
#
_entry.id   AF-A0A7C4RPQ1-F1
#
_cell.length_a   1.000
_cell.length_b   1.000
_cell.length_c   1.000
_cell.angle_alpha   90.00
_cell.angle_beta   90.00
_cell.angle_gamma   90.00
#
_symmetry.space_group_name_H-M   'P 1'
#
loop_
_entity.id
_entity.type
_entity.pdbx_description
1 polymer ?
#
loop_
_entity_poly.entity_id
_entity_poly.type
_entity_poly.pdbx_seq_one_letter_code
_entity_poly.pdbx_strand_id
1 'polypeptide(L)'
;MTQTSARTPFGVQDLIAALYKQGLLSKHTAREALRDGLRESNARKGAKASSPFLEAVQSLVDLHLPLKEAPSKWVDEAIIMAQVAREIGIPFVSIDPLKLDLKSVTSFIPRSFALKHLVVPLGVQNGKLTIACADPFDREAIDDIARAAQLQVQPVLSTRSDIVKLINDFFGFRHSIEQAETQFESSLIDLGNLEQFVRLKTTDEQASTDRHIVHAVNYLFTYAFDQRASDIHIEPKREDSLVRMRIDGVLHTIYRMPKAVHPAVVSRIKNLSRMDMAEKRKPQDGRIKIQREETEVEIRVSTVPVAFGEKVVMRIMDPSVLFQDLEGLGFSSTDLIRYNRFIRLPHGIVLVCGPTGSGKSTTLYSTLRMLSSPEINIVTIEDPIEMVCEEFNQIGVQPAAGVTFATILRNILRQDPDIIMVGELRDLETAQNAIQSALTGHLVLSTIHTNDAPSTIIRLLDLGIPAFLIQASLVGVLAQRLVRKICPDCKEPYTMNADELRKMGLNLHQTGDVTLYLGKGCTKCRGTGYYGRIGIFEVLSYSDELKRLTTDHTDIAKIRDMARRQGMITLRENALHRVLEGTTTVSEALRVTWEQE
;
A
#
# COMPACT_ATOMS: atom_id res chain seq x y z
N MET A 1 1.56 -44.79 11.74
CA MET A 1 0.14 -44.78 11.39
C MET A 1 -0.67 -45.06 12.64
N THR A 2 -1.17 -44.03 13.31
CA THR A 2 -2.27 -44.17 14.27
C THR A 2 -3.56 -44.14 13.48
N GLN A 3 -4.31 -45.25 13.50
CA GLN A 3 -5.66 -45.36 12.94
C GLN A 3 -6.56 -44.31 13.60
N THR A 4 -6.82 -43.20 12.92
CA THR A 4 -7.94 -42.32 13.24
C THR A 4 -9.21 -42.95 12.67
N SER A 5 -9.99 -43.55 13.56
CA SER A 5 -11.39 -43.96 13.34
C SER A 5 -12.11 -42.96 12.44
N ALA A 6 -12.94 -43.45 11.51
CA ALA A 6 -13.78 -42.63 10.63
C ALA A 6 -14.58 -41.60 11.46
N ARG A 7 -14.06 -40.38 11.56
CA ARG A 7 -14.76 -39.26 12.18
C ARG A 7 -15.70 -38.69 11.13
N THR A 8 -16.97 -38.61 11.46
CA THR A 8 -17.99 -37.91 10.68
C THR A 8 -17.57 -36.46 10.44
N PRO A 9 -17.83 -35.89 9.25
CA PRO A 9 -17.61 -34.46 9.00
C PRO A 9 -18.34 -33.63 10.06
N PHE A 10 -17.71 -32.55 10.54
CA PHE A 10 -18.31 -31.69 11.55
C PHE A 10 -19.53 -30.97 10.94
N GLY A 11 -20.70 -31.16 11.54
CA GLY A 11 -21.88 -30.34 11.24
C GLY A 11 -21.91 -29.06 12.08
N VAL A 12 -22.91 -28.22 11.83
CA VAL A 12 -23.13 -26.96 12.59
C VAL A 12 -23.15 -27.20 14.10
N GLN A 13 -23.79 -28.29 14.55
CA GLN A 13 -23.86 -28.65 15.96
C GLN A 13 -22.48 -28.97 16.55
N ASP A 14 -21.65 -29.73 15.83
CA ASP A 14 -20.31 -30.11 16.28
C ASP A 14 -19.38 -28.89 16.35
N LEU A 15 -19.47 -28.01 15.35
CA LEU A 15 -18.71 -26.76 15.29
C LEU A 15 -19.05 -25.82 16.45
N ILE A 16 -20.34 -25.61 16.73
CA ILE A 16 -20.78 -24.79 17.87
C ILE A 16 -20.33 -25.41 19.19
N ALA A 17 -20.44 -26.73 19.34
CA ALA A 17 -19.99 -27.43 20.53
C ALA A 17 -18.47 -27.26 20.74
N ALA A 18 -17.67 -27.36 19.67
CA ALA A 18 -16.23 -27.14 19.72
C ALA A 18 -15.85 -25.70 20.12
N LEU A 19 -16.54 -24.70 19.55
CA LEU A 19 -16.33 -23.29 19.91
C LEU A 19 -16.73 -23.00 21.37
N TYR A 20 -17.84 -23.57 21.83
CA TYR A 20 -18.29 -23.42 23.22
C TYR A 20 -17.34 -24.10 24.23
N LYS A 21 -16.86 -25.30 23.92
CA LYS A 21 -15.93 -26.06 24.77
C LYS A 21 -14.60 -25.32 25.01
N GLN A 22 -14.14 -24.53 24.04
CA GLN A 22 -12.97 -23.66 24.18
C GLN A 22 -13.24 -22.32 24.85
N GLY A 23 -14.48 -22.05 25.25
CA GLY A 23 -14.86 -20.78 25.87
C GLY A 23 -14.97 -19.60 24.91
N LEU A 24 -14.95 -19.82 23.59
CA LEU A 24 -15.07 -18.76 22.59
C LEU A 24 -16.49 -18.19 22.50
N LEU A 25 -17.50 -19.01 22.82
CA LEU A 25 -18.92 -18.64 22.83
C LEU A 25 -19.49 -18.65 24.26
N SER A 26 -20.43 -17.74 24.53
CA SER A 26 -21.26 -17.81 25.73
C SER A 26 -22.32 -18.92 25.61
N LYS A 27 -22.86 -19.40 26.74
CA LYS A 27 -23.94 -20.40 26.75
C LYS A 27 -25.22 -19.90 26.06
N HIS A 28 -25.47 -18.59 26.11
CA HIS A 28 -26.60 -17.96 25.43
C HIS A 28 -26.36 -17.96 23.91
N THR A 29 -25.23 -17.41 23.48
CA THR A 29 -24.83 -17.31 22.07
C THR A 29 -24.77 -18.68 21.39
N ALA A 30 -24.25 -19.71 22.07
CA ALA A 30 -24.17 -21.06 21.54
C ALA A 30 -25.57 -21.69 21.30
N ARG A 31 -26.57 -21.37 22.15
CA ARG A 31 -27.94 -21.88 21.98
C ARG A 31 -28.66 -21.19 20.82
N GLU A 32 -28.50 -19.88 20.68
CA GLU A 32 -29.05 -19.11 19.55
C GLU A 32 -28.42 -19.55 18.24
N ALA A 33 -27.09 -19.66 18.20
CA ALA A 33 -26.34 -20.14 17.04
C ALA A 33 -26.80 -21.53 16.59
N LEU A 34 -27.15 -22.43 17.53
CA LEU A 34 -27.61 -23.77 17.17
C LEU A 34 -28.95 -23.74 16.44
N ARG A 35 -29.87 -22.89 16.88
CA ARG A 35 -31.19 -22.74 16.27
C ARG A 35 -31.07 -22.10 14.88
N ASP A 36 -30.30 -21.03 14.78
CA ASP A 36 -30.26 -20.19 13.58
C ASP A 36 -29.29 -20.78 12.54
N GLY A 37 -28.17 -21.37 12.96
CA GLY A 37 -27.22 -22.06 12.07
C GLY A 37 -27.78 -23.34 11.44
N LEU A 38 -28.61 -24.10 12.16
CA LEU A 38 -29.31 -25.25 11.57
C LEU A 38 -30.34 -24.82 10.51
N ARG A 39 -30.97 -23.65 10.69
CA ARG A 39 -31.89 -23.08 9.69
C ARG A 39 -31.14 -22.65 8.43
N GLU A 40 -30.03 -21.91 8.58
CA GLU A 40 -29.21 -21.49 7.44
C GLU A 40 -28.57 -22.66 6.69
N SER A 41 -28.03 -23.65 7.41
CA SER A 41 -27.45 -24.84 6.78
C SER A 41 -28.50 -25.64 6.01
N ASN A 42 -29.71 -25.78 6.53
CA ASN A 42 -30.80 -26.43 5.80
C ASN A 42 -31.29 -25.60 4.59
N ALA A 43 -31.23 -24.27 4.64
CA ALA A 43 -31.53 -23.41 3.50
C ALA A 43 -30.49 -23.53 2.37
N ARG A 44 -29.27 -23.99 2.68
CA ARG A 44 -28.17 -24.16 1.72
C ARG A 44 -28.06 -25.55 1.11
N LYS A 45 -28.75 -26.54 1.66
CA LYS A 45 -28.85 -27.88 1.07
C LYS A 45 -29.46 -27.79 -0.33
N GLY A 46 -28.62 -27.80 -1.35
CA GLY A 46 -29.01 -27.66 -2.76
C GLY A 46 -28.17 -26.67 -3.58
N ALA A 47 -27.32 -25.85 -2.94
CA ALA A 47 -26.35 -25.03 -3.65
C ALA A 47 -25.21 -25.92 -4.22
N LYS A 48 -24.85 -25.73 -5.48
CA LYS A 48 -23.89 -26.61 -6.19
C LYS A 48 -22.50 -26.62 -5.51
N ALA A 49 -21.98 -27.84 -5.32
CA ALA A 49 -20.57 -28.22 -5.26
C ALA A 49 -19.71 -27.73 -4.07
N SER A 50 -20.25 -27.74 -2.83
CA SER A 50 -19.39 -27.68 -1.63
C SER A 50 -19.60 -28.85 -0.68
N SER A 51 -18.55 -29.21 0.04
CA SER A 51 -18.61 -30.22 1.11
C SER A 51 -19.59 -29.79 2.20
N PRO A 52 -20.37 -30.73 2.80
CA PRO A 52 -21.25 -30.45 3.95
C PRO A 52 -20.54 -29.77 5.12
N PHE A 53 -19.24 -30.07 5.32
CA PHE A 53 -18.42 -29.43 6.34
C PHE A 53 -18.22 -27.94 6.03
N LEU A 54 -17.85 -27.60 4.79
CA LEU A 54 -17.62 -26.22 4.37
C LEU A 54 -18.90 -25.39 4.39
N GLU A 55 -20.05 -26.00 4.09
CA GLU A 55 -21.36 -25.34 4.22
C GLU A 55 -21.67 -25.01 5.68
N ALA A 56 -21.40 -25.93 6.61
CA ALA A 56 -21.59 -25.70 8.04
C ALA A 56 -20.67 -24.59 8.57
N VAL A 57 -19.42 -24.52 8.10
CA VAL A 57 -18.49 -23.43 8.43
C VAL A 57 -19.05 -22.10 7.94
N GLN A 58 -19.46 -22.02 6.67
CA GLN A 58 -19.95 -20.77 6.09
C GLN A 58 -21.23 -20.29 6.80
N SER A 59 -22.17 -21.18 7.11
CA SER A 59 -23.36 -20.82 7.90
C SER A 59 -22.99 -20.18 9.24
N LEU A 60 -21.96 -20.67 9.94
CA LEU A 60 -21.56 -20.04 11.20
C LEU A 60 -20.89 -18.67 11.04
N VAL A 61 -20.15 -18.46 9.96
CA VAL A 61 -19.54 -17.16 9.64
C VAL A 61 -20.63 -16.12 9.39
N ASP A 62 -21.68 -16.48 8.65
CA ASP A 62 -22.74 -15.55 8.26
C ASP A 62 -23.63 -15.10 9.42
N LEU A 63 -23.71 -15.90 10.49
CA LEU A 63 -24.40 -15.53 11.73
C LEU A 63 -23.72 -14.41 12.51
N HIS A 64 -22.48 -14.02 12.17
CA HIS A 64 -21.70 -13.00 12.88
C HIS A 64 -21.76 -13.22 14.40
N LEU A 65 -21.30 -14.37 14.87
CA LEU A 65 -21.37 -14.71 16.29
C LEU A 65 -20.32 -13.90 17.08
N PRO A 66 -20.68 -13.17 18.15
CA PRO A 66 -19.72 -12.40 18.93
C PRO A 66 -18.83 -13.31 19.80
N LEU A 67 -17.54 -12.97 19.91
CA LEU A 67 -16.60 -13.66 20.79
C LEU A 67 -16.84 -13.29 22.27
N LYS A 68 -16.77 -14.28 23.15
CA LYS A 68 -17.00 -14.11 24.60
C LYS A 68 -16.06 -13.08 25.25
N GLU A 69 -14.77 -13.11 24.91
CA GLU A 69 -13.74 -12.25 25.49
C GLU A 69 -13.58 -10.90 24.78
N ALA A 70 -14.16 -10.76 23.58
CA ALA A 70 -14.08 -9.54 22.77
C ALA A 70 -15.39 -9.34 22.00
N PRO A 71 -16.45 -8.78 22.62
CA PRO A 71 -17.78 -8.68 22.02
C PRO A 71 -17.83 -7.82 20.74
N SER A 72 -16.84 -6.95 20.52
CA SER A 72 -16.68 -6.16 19.30
C SER A 72 -16.03 -6.93 18.14
N LYS A 73 -15.70 -8.21 18.32
CA LYS A 73 -15.12 -9.10 17.32
C LYS A 73 -16.02 -10.32 17.13
N TRP A 74 -16.08 -10.79 15.89
CA TRP A 74 -16.93 -11.89 15.45
C TRP A 74 -16.11 -13.17 15.25
N VAL A 75 -16.76 -14.32 15.36
CA VAL A 75 -16.19 -15.61 14.95
C VAL A 75 -16.07 -15.61 13.43
N ASP A 76 -14.82 -15.60 12.94
CA ASP A 76 -14.51 -15.67 11.52
C ASP A 76 -14.15 -17.11 11.09
N GLU A 77 -13.99 -17.30 9.78
CA GLU A 77 -13.64 -18.59 9.19
C GLU A 77 -12.33 -19.15 9.80
N ALA A 78 -11.33 -18.29 10.01
CA ALA A 78 -10.04 -18.69 10.55
C ALA A 78 -10.16 -19.25 11.99
N ILE A 79 -10.99 -18.65 12.84
CA ILE A 79 -11.25 -19.12 14.20
C ILE A 79 -11.91 -20.51 14.18
N ILE A 80 -12.92 -20.69 13.33
CA ILE A 80 -13.62 -21.98 13.19
C ILE A 80 -12.66 -23.06 12.72
N MET A 81 -11.89 -22.77 11.66
CA MET A 81 -10.94 -23.72 11.08
C MET A 81 -9.80 -24.05 12.05
N ALA A 82 -9.22 -23.06 12.72
CA ALA A 82 -8.20 -23.28 13.76
C ALA A 82 -8.74 -24.16 14.91
N GLN A 83 -10.04 -24.08 15.19
CA GLN A 83 -10.65 -24.92 16.20
C GLN A 83 -10.89 -26.35 15.73
N VAL A 84 -11.36 -26.53 14.49
CA VAL A 84 -11.51 -27.85 13.88
C VAL A 84 -10.15 -28.56 13.81
N ALA A 85 -9.11 -27.86 13.35
CA ALA A 85 -7.72 -28.32 13.32
C ALA A 85 -7.25 -28.90 14.66
N ARG A 86 -7.53 -28.19 15.77
CA ARG A 86 -7.21 -28.65 17.14
C ARG A 86 -7.97 -29.92 17.53
N GLU A 87 -9.26 -30.01 17.24
CA GLU A 87 -10.07 -31.19 17.59
C GLU A 87 -9.65 -32.44 16.78
N ILE A 88 -9.26 -32.28 15.51
CA ILE A 88 -8.82 -33.39 14.63
C ILE A 88 -7.32 -33.71 14.74
N GLY A 89 -6.53 -32.87 15.40
CA GLY A 89 -5.09 -33.07 15.58
C GLY A 89 -4.26 -32.77 14.32
N ILE A 90 -4.73 -31.86 13.47
CA ILE A 90 -4.02 -31.39 12.26
C ILE A 90 -3.60 -29.93 12.47
N PRO A 91 -2.40 -29.49 12.05
CA PRO A 91 -2.00 -28.09 12.18
C PRO A 91 -2.90 -27.14 11.36
N PHE A 92 -3.27 -26.00 11.92
CA PHE A 92 -3.86 -24.89 11.17
C PHE A 92 -2.74 -23.96 10.68
N VAL A 93 -2.74 -23.61 9.40
CA VAL A 93 -1.72 -22.75 8.78
C VAL A 93 -2.43 -21.62 8.04
N SER A 94 -2.16 -20.38 8.44
CA SER A 94 -2.43 -19.22 7.58
C SER A 94 -1.28 -19.11 6.58
N ILE A 95 -1.61 -19.30 5.31
CA ILE A 95 -0.61 -19.45 4.26
C ILE A 95 -0.13 -18.07 3.82
N ASP A 96 1.17 -17.82 3.89
CA ASP A 96 1.81 -16.63 3.34
C ASP A 96 2.25 -16.91 1.89
N PRO A 97 1.63 -16.29 0.87
CA PRO A 97 2.00 -16.52 -0.51
C PRO A 97 3.49 -16.29 -0.81
N LEU A 98 4.14 -15.37 -0.09
CA LEU A 98 5.54 -15.01 -0.34
C LEU A 98 6.55 -16.04 0.18
N LYS A 99 6.12 -16.94 1.07
CA LYS A 99 6.99 -17.97 1.66
C LYS A 99 6.95 -19.31 0.92
N LEU A 100 6.08 -19.43 -0.09
CA LEU A 100 5.94 -20.67 -0.84
C LEU A 100 7.02 -20.77 -1.92
N ASP A 101 7.73 -21.90 -1.93
CA ASP A 101 8.55 -22.25 -3.08
C ASP A 101 7.64 -22.68 -4.22
N LEU A 102 7.48 -21.75 -5.15
CA LEU A 102 6.58 -21.84 -6.28
C LEU A 102 6.71 -23.20 -6.97
N LYS A 103 7.91 -23.63 -7.35
CA LYS A 103 8.13 -24.88 -8.11
C LYS A 103 7.48 -26.08 -7.44
N SER A 104 7.57 -26.16 -6.12
CA SER A 104 7.02 -27.24 -5.31
C SER A 104 5.48 -27.23 -5.21
N VAL A 105 4.78 -26.14 -5.56
CA VAL A 105 3.31 -26.02 -5.41
C VAL A 105 2.54 -26.56 -6.62
N THR A 106 3.00 -26.29 -7.85
CA THR A 106 2.21 -26.60 -9.08
C THR A 106 2.60 -27.91 -9.76
N SER A 107 3.73 -28.52 -9.40
CA SER A 107 4.19 -29.76 -10.04
C SER A 107 3.39 -31.00 -9.65
N PHE A 108 2.61 -30.95 -8.56
CA PHE A 108 1.92 -32.13 -8.02
C PHE A 108 0.46 -32.25 -8.46
N ILE A 109 -0.26 -31.14 -8.67
CA ILE A 109 -1.68 -31.17 -9.06
C ILE A 109 -2.05 -30.07 -10.06
N PRO A 110 -2.99 -30.35 -10.99
CA PRO A 110 -3.52 -29.34 -11.90
C PRO A 110 -4.50 -28.38 -11.20
N ARG A 111 -4.65 -27.16 -11.74
CA ARG A 111 -5.53 -26.11 -11.18
C ARG A 111 -6.97 -26.55 -11.01
N SER A 112 -7.52 -27.30 -11.97
CA SER A 112 -8.89 -27.80 -11.93
C SER A 112 -9.12 -28.72 -10.73
N PHE A 113 -8.15 -29.56 -10.40
CA PHE A 113 -8.18 -30.42 -9.23
C PHE A 113 -8.07 -29.61 -7.93
N ALA A 114 -7.12 -28.66 -7.88
CA ALA A 114 -6.93 -27.77 -6.74
C ALA A 114 -8.20 -26.97 -6.41
N LEU A 115 -8.90 -26.41 -7.43
CA LEU A 115 -10.16 -25.68 -7.24
C LEU A 115 -11.31 -26.57 -6.81
N LYS A 116 -11.44 -27.76 -7.43
CA LYS A 116 -12.54 -28.69 -7.15
C LYS A 116 -12.47 -29.21 -5.71
N HIS A 117 -11.28 -29.58 -5.26
CA HIS A 117 -11.05 -30.19 -3.95
C HIS A 117 -10.59 -29.18 -2.88
N LEU A 118 -10.37 -27.92 -3.26
CA LEU A 118 -9.87 -26.85 -2.38
C LEU A 118 -8.62 -27.29 -1.61
N VAL A 119 -7.59 -27.66 -2.38
CA VAL A 119 -6.31 -28.18 -1.89
C VAL A 119 -5.14 -27.52 -2.61
N VAL A 120 -4.08 -27.19 -1.87
CA VAL A 120 -2.85 -26.56 -2.41
C VAL A 120 -1.62 -27.20 -1.76
N PRO A 121 -0.67 -27.74 -2.53
CA PRO A 121 0.60 -28.19 -1.98
C PRO A 121 1.42 -27.00 -1.47
N LEU A 122 2.02 -27.12 -0.28
CA LEU A 122 2.84 -26.06 0.32
C LEU A 122 4.35 -26.29 0.12
N GLY A 123 4.75 -27.55 -0.09
CA GLY A 123 6.13 -27.95 -0.32
C GLY A 123 6.47 -29.31 0.28
N VAL A 124 7.67 -29.78 -0.03
CA VAL A 124 8.19 -31.05 0.49
C VAL A 124 9.18 -30.77 1.63
N GLN A 125 8.94 -31.36 2.80
CA GLN A 125 9.85 -31.32 3.93
C GLN A 125 10.06 -32.74 4.47
N ASN A 126 11.32 -33.14 4.69
CA ASN A 126 11.68 -34.46 5.21
C ASN A 126 11.02 -35.64 4.46
N GLY A 127 10.90 -35.54 3.13
CA GLY A 127 10.28 -36.59 2.29
C GLY A 127 8.75 -36.66 2.39
N LYS A 128 8.10 -35.65 3.00
CA LYS A 128 6.64 -35.55 3.08
C LYS A 128 6.13 -34.30 2.35
N LEU A 129 5.09 -34.47 1.55
CA LEU A 129 4.41 -33.37 0.88
C LEU A 129 3.39 -32.76 1.84
N THR A 130 3.61 -31.51 2.24
CA THR A 130 2.62 -30.78 3.06
C THR A 130 1.56 -30.19 2.13
N ILE A 131 0.28 -30.44 2.40
CA ILE A 131 -0.84 -29.88 1.63
C ILE A 131 -1.74 -29.06 2.52
N ALA A 132 -2.11 -27.86 2.10
CA ALA A 132 -3.20 -27.13 2.70
C ALA A 132 -4.53 -27.61 2.11
N CYS A 133 -5.49 -27.96 2.95
CA CYS A 133 -6.85 -28.30 2.55
C CYS A 133 -7.87 -27.43 3.28
N ALA A 134 -8.98 -27.12 2.59
CA ALA A 134 -10.13 -26.50 3.22
C ALA A 134 -11.01 -27.57 3.87
N ASP A 135 -11.10 -28.76 3.28
CA ASP A 135 -11.82 -29.88 3.86
C ASP A 135 -10.85 -31.02 4.24
N PRO A 136 -10.64 -31.29 5.54
CA PRO A 136 -9.78 -32.39 5.97
C PRO A 136 -10.48 -33.76 5.87
N PHE A 137 -11.77 -33.79 5.54
CA PHE A 137 -12.56 -35.01 5.38
C PHE A 137 -12.63 -35.51 3.93
N ASP A 138 -12.15 -34.73 2.95
CA ASP A 138 -12.00 -35.16 1.55
C ASP A 138 -10.79 -36.10 1.39
N ARG A 139 -10.95 -37.34 1.87
CA ARG A 139 -9.90 -38.37 1.83
C ARG A 139 -9.55 -38.79 0.41
N GLU A 140 -10.52 -38.77 -0.50
CA GLU A 140 -10.31 -39.13 -1.90
C GLU A 140 -9.29 -38.19 -2.53
N ALA A 141 -9.43 -36.87 -2.32
CA ALA A 141 -8.47 -35.89 -2.79
C ALA A 141 -7.07 -36.08 -2.20
N ILE A 142 -6.98 -36.34 -0.89
CA ILE A 142 -5.70 -36.54 -0.18
C ILE A 142 -4.98 -37.78 -0.71
N ASP A 143 -5.71 -38.89 -0.91
CA ASP A 143 -5.16 -40.14 -1.42
C ASP A 143 -4.75 -40.03 -2.89
N ASP A 144 -5.52 -39.32 -3.72
CA ASP A 144 -5.17 -39.02 -5.11
C ASP A 144 -3.88 -38.20 -5.20
N ILE A 145 -3.72 -37.18 -4.34
CA ILE A 145 -2.48 -36.40 -4.28
C ILE A 145 -1.30 -37.28 -3.86
N ALA A 146 -1.48 -38.14 -2.85
CA ALA A 146 -0.43 -39.03 -2.39
C ALA A 146 0.03 -40.00 -3.49
N ARG A 147 -0.92 -40.53 -4.28
CA ARG A 147 -0.63 -41.37 -5.45
C ARG A 147 0.10 -40.60 -6.55
N ALA A 148 -0.39 -39.42 -6.92
CA ALA A 148 0.20 -38.61 -7.98
C ALA A 148 1.60 -38.10 -7.62
N ALA A 149 1.80 -37.68 -6.38
CA ALA A 149 3.08 -37.16 -5.89
C ALA A 149 4.08 -38.26 -5.54
N GLN A 150 3.65 -39.52 -5.39
CA GLN A 150 4.46 -40.65 -4.88
C GLN A 150 5.16 -40.32 -3.53
N LEU A 151 4.55 -39.47 -2.71
CA LEU A 151 5.07 -39.00 -1.44
C LEU A 151 4.04 -39.21 -0.34
N GLN A 152 4.52 -39.34 0.91
CA GLN A 152 3.62 -39.27 2.05
C GLN A 152 3.06 -37.86 2.17
N VAL A 153 1.74 -37.74 2.23
CA VAL A 153 1.04 -36.46 2.34
C VAL A 153 0.76 -36.13 3.81
N GLN A 154 1.11 -34.92 4.20
CA GLN A 154 0.79 -34.34 5.50
C GLN A 154 -0.21 -33.19 5.30
N PRO A 155 -1.51 -33.40 5.58
CA PRO A 155 -2.48 -32.34 5.48
C PRO A 155 -2.26 -31.30 6.59
N VAL A 156 -2.50 -30.04 6.27
CA VAL A 156 -2.68 -28.92 7.17
C VAL A 156 -3.97 -28.21 6.80
N LEU A 157 -4.68 -27.67 7.79
CA LEU A 157 -5.95 -27.01 7.56
C LEU A 157 -5.73 -25.52 7.30
N SER A 158 -6.42 -24.97 6.31
CA SER A 158 -6.44 -23.53 6.01
C SER A 158 -7.86 -23.11 5.63
N THR A 159 -8.13 -21.80 5.65
CA THR A 159 -9.44 -21.28 5.22
C THR A 159 -9.66 -21.53 3.72
N ARG A 160 -10.93 -21.70 3.32
CA ARG A 160 -11.34 -21.76 1.91
C ARG A 160 -10.92 -20.48 1.20
N SER A 161 -11.11 -19.34 1.85
CA SER A 161 -10.74 -18.03 1.31
C SER A 161 -9.24 -17.95 0.98
N ASP A 162 -8.37 -18.38 1.90
CA ASP A 162 -6.92 -18.41 1.66
C ASP A 162 -6.59 -19.36 0.50
N ILE A 163 -7.15 -20.58 0.51
CA ILE A 163 -6.87 -21.59 -0.52
C ILE A 163 -7.32 -21.13 -1.91
N VAL A 164 -8.52 -20.58 -2.05
CA VAL A 164 -9.02 -20.07 -3.35
C VAL A 164 -8.16 -18.91 -3.82
N LYS A 165 -7.82 -17.99 -2.92
CA LYS A 165 -6.94 -16.86 -3.22
C LYS A 165 -5.59 -17.35 -3.71
N LEU A 166 -4.99 -18.30 -3.01
CA LEU A 166 -3.75 -18.98 -3.43
C LEU A 166 -3.90 -19.62 -4.81
N ILE A 167 -4.94 -20.39 -5.05
CA ILE A 167 -5.10 -21.07 -6.34
C ILE A 167 -5.20 -20.06 -7.49
N ASN A 168 -5.92 -18.95 -7.28
CA ASN A 168 -6.02 -17.89 -8.28
C ASN A 168 -4.70 -17.14 -8.46
N ASP A 169 -4.02 -16.83 -7.35
CA ASP A 169 -2.75 -16.11 -7.35
C ASP A 169 -1.64 -16.92 -8.02
N PHE A 170 -1.49 -18.19 -7.63
CA PHE A 170 -0.39 -19.04 -8.05
C PHE A 170 -0.59 -19.66 -9.42
N PHE A 171 -1.77 -20.19 -9.72
CA PHE A 171 -2.00 -20.81 -11.02
C PHE A 171 -2.34 -19.79 -12.11
N GLY A 172 -2.78 -18.56 -11.81
CA GLY A 172 -3.09 -17.56 -12.85
C GLY A 172 -1.83 -16.98 -13.49
N PHE A 173 -0.94 -16.44 -12.64
CA PHE A 173 0.28 -15.77 -13.10
C PHE A 173 1.36 -16.74 -13.59
N ARG A 174 1.68 -17.75 -12.79
CA ARG A 174 2.77 -18.68 -13.13
C ARG A 174 2.44 -19.51 -14.35
N HIS A 175 1.22 -20.05 -14.46
CA HIS A 175 0.83 -20.81 -15.64
C HIS A 175 0.95 -19.96 -16.91
N SER A 176 0.62 -18.67 -16.83
CA SER A 176 0.82 -17.74 -17.95
C SER A 176 2.31 -17.56 -18.28
N ILE A 177 3.17 -17.42 -17.27
CA ILE A 177 4.63 -17.31 -17.47
C ILE A 177 5.25 -18.63 -17.98
N GLU A 178 4.86 -19.79 -17.46
CA GLU A 178 5.34 -21.12 -17.88
C GLU A 178 4.89 -21.49 -19.28
N GLN A 179 3.65 -21.15 -19.65
CA GLN A 179 3.16 -21.32 -21.02
C GLN A 179 3.91 -20.41 -21.99
N ALA A 180 4.23 -19.18 -21.57
CA ALA A 180 5.10 -18.31 -22.35
C ALA A 180 6.51 -18.91 -22.47
N GLU A 181 7.12 -19.36 -21.36
CA GLU A 181 8.47 -19.95 -21.33
C GLU A 181 8.59 -21.18 -22.22
N THR A 182 7.70 -22.17 -22.07
CA THR A 182 7.69 -23.39 -22.91
C THR A 182 7.56 -23.08 -24.41
N GLN A 183 6.84 -22.02 -24.77
CA GLN A 183 6.73 -21.53 -26.14
C GLN A 183 8.00 -20.80 -26.62
N PHE A 184 8.74 -20.17 -25.72
CA PHE A 184 10.06 -19.58 -26.02
C PHE A 184 11.18 -20.62 -26.06
N GLU A 185 11.14 -21.66 -25.22
CA GLU A 185 12.08 -22.78 -25.24
C GLU A 185 11.93 -23.65 -26.50
N SER A 186 10.71 -23.90 -26.95
CA SER A 186 10.48 -24.59 -28.23
C SER A 186 10.98 -23.79 -29.45
N SER A 187 11.19 -22.48 -29.29
CA SER A 187 11.76 -21.60 -30.31
C SER A 187 13.29 -21.48 -30.26
N LEU A 188 13.95 -22.05 -29.24
CA LEU A 188 15.40 -21.97 -29.01
C LEU A 188 16.19 -23.16 -29.57
N ILE A 189 15.54 -24.11 -30.25
CA ILE A 189 16.26 -25.13 -31.04
C ILE A 189 16.76 -24.49 -32.33
N ASP A 190 17.98 -23.98 -32.25
CA ASP A 190 18.99 -23.79 -33.30
C ASP A 190 19.63 -22.40 -33.24
N LEU A 191 20.61 -22.24 -32.33
CA LEU A 191 21.51 -21.08 -32.29
C LEU A 191 22.97 -21.51 -32.49
N GLY A 192 23.17 -22.38 -33.49
CA GLY A 192 24.46 -22.77 -34.01
C GLY A 192 24.66 -22.35 -35.47
N ASN A 193 24.11 -21.21 -35.92
CA ASN A 193 24.50 -20.61 -37.20
C ASN A 193 24.20 -19.10 -37.24
N LEU A 194 25.28 -18.30 -37.26
CA LEU A 194 25.28 -16.93 -37.77
C LEU A 194 25.03 -17.02 -39.28
N GLU A 195 23.78 -16.98 -39.74
CA GLU A 195 23.38 -16.38 -41.01
C GLU A 195 21.85 -16.49 -41.20
N GLN A 196 21.23 -15.32 -41.29
CA GLN A 196 19.96 -14.99 -41.92
C GLN A 196 19.10 -16.16 -42.49
N PHE A 197 18.13 -16.62 -41.72
CA PHE A 197 16.85 -17.11 -42.27
C PHE A 197 15.70 -16.61 -41.41
N VAL A 198 15.08 -15.51 -41.85
CA VAL A 198 13.79 -15.07 -41.35
C VAL A 198 12.75 -16.07 -41.86
N ARG A 199 12.42 -17.07 -41.05
CA ARG A 199 11.14 -17.78 -41.19
C ARG A 199 10.08 -16.85 -40.60
N LEU A 200 9.29 -16.24 -41.48
CA LEU A 200 8.00 -15.64 -41.13
C LEU A 200 7.18 -16.72 -40.42
N LYS A 201 7.09 -16.62 -39.08
CA LYS A 201 6.18 -17.45 -38.29
C LYS A 201 4.75 -17.09 -38.66
N THR A 202 3.91 -18.11 -38.79
CA THR A 202 2.47 -17.99 -39.04
C THR A 202 1.77 -17.25 -37.92
N THR A 203 0.82 -16.38 -38.28
CA THR A 203 0.09 -15.43 -37.42
C THR A 203 -0.63 -16.08 -36.22
N ASP A 204 -0.91 -17.39 -36.27
CA ASP A 204 -1.64 -18.11 -35.21
C ASP A 204 -0.81 -18.41 -33.95
N GLU A 205 0.51 -18.65 -34.05
CA GLU A 205 1.35 -18.91 -32.87
C GLU A 205 1.66 -17.63 -32.08
N GLN A 206 1.73 -16.50 -32.78
CA GLN A 206 1.99 -15.19 -32.20
C GLN A 206 0.83 -14.73 -31.30
N ALA A 207 -0.41 -15.12 -31.64
CA ALA A 207 -1.60 -14.81 -30.87
C ALA A 207 -1.68 -15.56 -29.52
N SER A 208 -1.11 -16.77 -29.40
CA SER A 208 -1.13 -17.53 -28.14
C SER A 208 -0.11 -17.00 -27.13
N THR A 209 1.11 -16.67 -27.55
CA THR A 209 2.14 -16.09 -26.66
C THR A 209 1.67 -14.76 -26.10
N ASP A 210 1.09 -13.92 -26.96
CA ASP A 210 0.59 -12.60 -26.55
C ASP A 210 -0.50 -12.74 -25.48
N ARG A 211 -1.38 -13.73 -25.61
CA ARG A 211 -2.44 -13.97 -24.63
C ARG A 211 -1.89 -14.30 -23.23
N HIS A 212 -0.85 -15.13 -23.13
CA HIS A 212 -0.24 -15.48 -21.85
C HIS A 212 0.48 -14.29 -21.22
N ILE A 213 1.22 -13.50 -22.01
CA ILE A 213 1.88 -12.29 -21.52
C ILE A 213 0.84 -11.24 -21.07
N VAL A 214 -0.26 -11.09 -21.81
CA VAL A 214 -1.38 -10.21 -21.44
C VAL A 214 -1.96 -10.62 -20.08
N HIS A 215 -2.24 -11.91 -19.86
CA HIS A 215 -2.74 -12.40 -18.57
C HIS A 215 -1.73 -12.18 -17.43
N ALA A 216 -0.44 -12.42 -17.68
CA ALA A 216 0.61 -12.20 -16.70
C ALA A 216 0.71 -10.72 -16.27
N VAL A 217 0.71 -9.79 -17.24
CA VAL A 217 0.77 -8.35 -16.96
C VAL A 217 -0.50 -7.87 -16.25
N ASN A 218 -1.69 -8.31 -16.68
CA ASN A 218 -2.95 -7.97 -16.00
C ASN A 218 -2.96 -8.46 -14.56
N TYR A 219 -2.50 -9.68 -14.31
CA TYR A 219 -2.38 -10.21 -12.96
C TYR A 219 -1.43 -9.37 -12.10
N LEU A 220 -0.28 -8.93 -12.64
CA LEU A 220 0.64 -8.06 -11.90
C LEU A 220 -0.04 -6.76 -11.44
N PHE A 221 -0.90 -6.17 -12.28
CA PHE A 221 -1.66 -4.98 -11.89
C PHE A 221 -2.69 -5.29 -10.80
N THR A 222 -3.54 -6.29 -11.01
CA THR A 222 -4.55 -6.69 -10.01
C THR A 222 -3.91 -7.01 -8.67
N TYR A 223 -2.84 -7.82 -8.68
CA TYR A 223 -2.11 -8.16 -7.48
C TYR A 223 -1.51 -6.92 -6.82
N ALA A 224 -0.87 -6.01 -7.57
CA ALA A 224 -0.33 -4.79 -6.99
C ALA A 224 -1.41 -3.92 -6.32
N PHE A 225 -2.62 -3.83 -6.91
CA PHE A 225 -3.74 -3.10 -6.34
C PHE A 225 -4.28 -3.75 -5.07
N ASP A 226 -4.51 -5.06 -5.09
CA ASP A 226 -5.01 -5.81 -3.93
C ASP A 226 -4.02 -5.77 -2.76
N GLN A 227 -2.73 -5.69 -3.09
CA GLN A 227 -1.66 -5.54 -2.12
C GLN A 227 -1.34 -4.09 -1.74
N ARG A 228 -2.02 -3.09 -2.32
CA ARG A 228 -1.80 -1.64 -2.10
C ARG A 228 -0.34 -1.22 -2.31
N ALA A 229 0.28 -1.74 -3.36
CA ALA A 229 1.64 -1.37 -3.73
C ALA A 229 1.67 0.05 -4.31
N SER A 230 2.71 0.82 -3.97
CA SER A 230 2.96 2.14 -4.56
C SER A 230 3.73 2.04 -5.88
N ASP A 231 4.60 1.03 -6.00
CA ASP A 231 5.46 0.84 -7.17
C ASP A 231 5.60 -0.65 -7.50
N ILE A 232 5.59 -0.98 -8.79
CA ILE A 232 5.97 -2.30 -9.34
C ILE A 232 7.32 -2.13 -10.03
N HIS A 233 8.26 -3.02 -9.73
CA HIS A 233 9.60 -3.05 -10.30
C HIS A 233 9.82 -4.36 -11.04
N ILE A 234 10.22 -4.29 -12.31
CA ILE A 234 10.62 -5.45 -13.11
C ILE A 234 12.08 -5.24 -13.50
N GLU A 235 12.97 -6.06 -12.94
CA GLU A 235 14.40 -5.86 -13.02
C GLU A 235 15.11 -7.07 -13.65
N PRO A 236 15.70 -6.90 -14.84
CA PRO A 236 16.50 -7.96 -15.43
C PRO A 236 17.80 -8.15 -14.64
N LYS A 237 18.10 -9.38 -14.23
CA LYS A 237 19.41 -9.83 -13.76
C LYS A 237 20.04 -10.74 -14.82
N ARG A 238 21.18 -11.35 -14.47
CA ARG A 238 21.94 -12.23 -15.36
C ARG A 238 21.14 -13.48 -15.72
N GLU A 239 20.65 -14.20 -14.71
CA GLU A 239 19.98 -15.50 -14.88
C GLU A 239 18.45 -15.40 -14.86
N ASP A 240 17.90 -14.45 -14.10
CA ASP A 240 16.47 -14.27 -13.89
C ASP A 240 16.03 -12.79 -14.03
N SER A 241 14.74 -12.55 -14.01
CA SER A 241 14.13 -11.23 -13.89
C SER A 241 13.36 -11.15 -12.59
N LEU A 242 13.71 -10.18 -11.73
CA LEU A 242 13.03 -9.99 -10.46
C LEU A 242 11.80 -9.10 -10.64
N VAL A 243 10.65 -9.56 -10.13
CA VAL A 243 9.46 -8.73 -9.96
C VAL A 243 9.34 -8.38 -8.47
N ARG A 244 9.42 -7.07 -8.17
CA ARG A 244 9.34 -6.55 -6.80
C ARG A 244 8.24 -5.51 -6.70
N MET A 245 7.65 -5.36 -5.52
CA MET A 245 6.65 -4.33 -5.26
C MET A 245 7.02 -3.54 -4.02
N ARG A 246 6.82 -2.22 -4.07
CA ARG A 246 6.94 -1.37 -2.88
C ARG A 246 5.59 -1.30 -2.19
N ILE A 247 5.51 -1.79 -0.96
CA ILE A 247 4.27 -1.85 -0.17
C ILE A 247 4.58 -1.22 1.18
N ASP A 248 3.76 -0.24 1.58
CA ASP A 248 3.98 0.58 2.79
C ASP A 248 5.42 1.13 2.90
N GLY A 249 6.01 1.49 1.76
CA GLY A 249 7.37 2.06 1.65
C GLY A 249 8.50 1.03 1.57
N VAL A 250 8.25 -0.25 1.84
CA VAL A 250 9.25 -1.33 1.84
C VAL A 250 9.19 -2.13 0.56
N LEU A 251 10.35 -2.54 0.03
CA LEU A 251 10.44 -3.29 -1.22
C LEU A 251 10.42 -4.80 -0.96
N HIS A 252 9.47 -5.50 -1.57
CA HIS A 252 9.29 -6.95 -1.43
C HIS A 252 9.51 -7.65 -2.77
N THR A 253 10.28 -8.73 -2.78
CA THR A 253 10.39 -9.61 -3.95
C THR A 253 9.17 -10.51 -4.03
N ILE A 254 8.41 -10.39 -5.11
CA ILE A 254 7.14 -11.09 -5.31
C ILE A 254 7.35 -12.33 -6.17
N TYR A 255 8.16 -12.22 -7.22
CA TYR A 255 8.37 -13.31 -8.16
C TYR A 255 9.74 -13.24 -8.84
N ARG A 256 10.26 -14.41 -9.24
CA ARG A 256 11.45 -14.55 -10.08
C ARG A 256 11.03 -15.15 -11.41
N MET A 257 11.03 -14.33 -12.44
CA MET A 257 10.60 -14.70 -13.78
C MET A 257 11.79 -15.19 -14.61
N PRO A 258 11.60 -16.24 -15.43
CA PRO A 258 12.61 -16.66 -16.40
C PRO A 258 13.07 -15.53 -17.31
N LYS A 259 14.37 -15.52 -17.61
CA LYS A 259 14.97 -14.43 -18.38
C LYS A 259 14.38 -14.29 -19.78
N ALA A 260 14.01 -15.41 -20.42
CA ALA A 260 13.44 -15.45 -21.76
C ALA A 260 12.11 -14.70 -21.90
N VAL A 261 11.31 -14.65 -20.83
CA VAL A 261 9.98 -14.01 -20.82
C VAL A 261 10.07 -12.49 -20.62
N HIS A 262 11.18 -11.99 -20.05
CA HIS A 262 11.36 -10.58 -19.70
C HIS A 262 11.14 -9.61 -20.88
N PRO A 263 11.73 -9.79 -22.07
CA PRO A 263 11.54 -8.85 -23.18
C PRO A 263 10.08 -8.74 -23.63
N ALA A 264 9.32 -9.84 -23.58
CA ALA A 264 7.91 -9.84 -23.96
C ALA A 264 7.05 -9.04 -22.97
N VAL A 265 7.31 -9.19 -21.67
CA VAL A 265 6.65 -8.39 -20.62
C VAL A 265 6.95 -6.90 -20.76
N VAL A 266 8.21 -6.53 -21.01
CA VAL A 266 8.60 -5.13 -21.25
C VAL A 266 7.88 -4.58 -22.48
N SER A 267 7.86 -5.34 -23.59
CA SER A 267 7.17 -4.92 -24.82
C SER A 267 5.68 -4.70 -24.61
N ARG A 268 5.01 -5.58 -23.86
CA ARG A 268 3.59 -5.44 -23.53
C ARG A 268 3.33 -4.18 -22.70
N ILE A 269 4.16 -3.91 -21.70
CA ILE A 269 4.05 -2.71 -20.87
C ILE A 269 4.26 -1.46 -21.73
N LYS A 270 5.30 -1.43 -22.58
CA LYS A 270 5.55 -0.32 -23.52
C LYS A 270 4.37 -0.07 -24.45
N ASN A 271 3.75 -1.13 -24.97
CA ASN A 271 2.55 -1.02 -25.80
C ASN A 271 1.39 -0.36 -25.05
N LEU A 272 1.09 -0.83 -23.82
CA LEU A 272 0.04 -0.27 -22.98
C LEU A 272 0.30 1.20 -22.63
N SER A 273 1.57 1.59 -22.44
CA SER A 273 1.98 2.95 -22.11
C SER A 273 2.25 3.84 -23.32
N ARG A 274 1.94 3.38 -24.54
CA ARG A 274 2.16 4.08 -25.82
C ARG A 274 3.61 4.53 -26.06
N MET A 275 4.57 3.74 -25.57
CA MET A 275 6.01 3.92 -25.83
C MET A 275 6.45 3.22 -27.12
N ASP A 276 7.63 3.57 -27.63
CA ASP A 276 8.24 2.89 -28.77
C ASP A 276 8.82 1.53 -28.32
N MET A 277 8.24 0.44 -28.83
CA MET A 277 8.67 -0.94 -28.55
C MET A 277 10.01 -1.29 -29.22
N ALA A 278 10.35 -0.64 -30.33
CA ALA A 278 11.59 -0.88 -31.07
C ALA A 278 12.79 -0.20 -30.40
N GLU A 279 12.60 0.96 -29.78
CA GLU A 279 13.65 1.64 -29.04
C GLU A 279 13.88 0.99 -27.66
N LYS A 280 15.11 0.56 -27.41
CA LYS A 280 15.53 -0.15 -26.18
C LYS A 280 16.79 0.43 -25.54
N ARG A 281 17.36 1.48 -26.13
CA ARG A 281 18.68 2.06 -25.78
C ARG A 281 18.56 3.39 -25.07
N LYS A 282 17.35 3.94 -24.95
CA LYS A 282 17.07 5.23 -24.30
C LYS A 282 16.00 5.05 -23.23
N PRO A 283 16.05 5.83 -22.13
CA PRO A 283 14.94 5.93 -21.21
C PRO A 283 13.65 6.34 -21.92
N GLN A 284 12.52 5.78 -21.50
CA GLN A 284 11.19 6.16 -22.00
C GLN A 284 10.20 6.23 -20.85
N ASP A 285 9.32 7.23 -20.89
CA ASP A 285 8.27 7.46 -19.91
C ASP A 285 6.90 7.45 -20.61
N GLY A 286 5.88 6.95 -19.92
CA GLY A 286 4.55 6.74 -20.47
C GLY A 286 3.53 6.54 -19.37
N ARG A 287 2.25 6.45 -19.76
CA ARG A 287 1.13 6.37 -18.82
C ARG A 287 0.16 5.29 -19.27
N ILE A 288 -0.37 4.55 -18.30
CA ILE A 288 -1.42 3.55 -18.51
C ILE A 288 -2.62 3.99 -17.66
N LYS A 289 -3.80 4.04 -18.26
CA LYS A 289 -5.06 4.17 -17.51
C LYS A 289 -5.71 2.79 -17.41
N ILE A 290 -6.06 2.38 -16.20
CA ILE A 290 -6.71 1.11 -15.92
C ILE A 290 -7.96 1.39 -15.12
N GLN A 291 -9.09 0.81 -15.51
CA GLN A 291 -10.31 0.85 -14.73
C GLN A 291 -10.31 -0.29 -13.72
N ARG A 292 -10.46 0.04 -12.43
CA ARG A 292 -10.66 -0.92 -11.35
C ARG A 292 -12.03 -0.68 -10.73
N GLU A 293 -12.96 -1.58 -11.01
CA GLU A 293 -14.37 -1.44 -10.62
C GLU A 293 -14.93 -0.09 -11.12
N GLU A 294 -15.30 0.83 -10.23
CA GLU A 294 -15.80 2.17 -10.56
C GLU A 294 -14.71 3.26 -10.54
N THR A 295 -13.47 2.91 -10.17
CA THR A 295 -12.37 3.88 -10.02
C THR A 295 -11.35 3.78 -11.16
N GLU A 296 -10.95 4.92 -11.72
CA GLU A 296 -9.84 4.98 -12.67
C GLU A 296 -8.51 5.08 -11.92
N VAL A 297 -7.57 4.19 -12.24
CA VAL A 297 -6.21 4.22 -11.71
C VAL A 297 -5.24 4.57 -12.84
N GLU A 298 -4.42 5.59 -12.61
CA GLU A 298 -3.33 5.94 -13.53
C GLU A 298 -2.03 5.30 -13.06
N ILE A 299 -1.28 4.70 -13.98
CA ILE A 299 0.04 4.14 -13.73
C ILE A 299 1.05 4.88 -14.58
N ARG A 300 2.05 5.48 -13.93
CA ARG A 300 3.20 6.07 -14.62
C ARG A 300 4.28 5.01 -14.81
N VAL A 301 4.70 4.82 -16.05
CA VAL A 301 5.66 3.80 -16.44
C VAL A 301 6.95 4.50 -16.86
N SER A 302 8.06 4.02 -16.34
CA SER A 302 9.40 4.41 -16.77
C SER A 302 10.21 3.18 -17.13
N THR A 303 10.87 3.21 -18.28
CA THR A 303 11.76 2.15 -18.75
C THR A 303 13.17 2.71 -18.93
N VAL A 304 14.19 1.99 -18.49
CA VAL A 304 15.60 2.42 -18.59
C VAL A 304 16.46 1.22 -19.00
N PRO A 305 17.36 1.37 -20.00
CA PRO A 305 18.32 0.33 -20.35
C PRO A 305 19.30 0.08 -19.20
N VAL A 306 19.51 -1.20 -18.87
CA VAL A 306 20.49 -1.69 -17.89
C VAL A 306 21.29 -2.84 -18.48
N ALA A 307 22.32 -3.31 -17.77
CA ALA A 307 23.29 -4.28 -18.29
C ALA A 307 22.68 -5.56 -18.90
N PHE A 308 21.54 -6.03 -18.38
CA PHE A 308 20.91 -7.28 -18.82
C PHE A 308 19.60 -7.08 -19.57
N GLY A 309 19.21 -5.86 -19.95
CA GLY A 309 17.92 -5.60 -20.62
C GLY A 309 17.33 -4.27 -20.17
N GLU A 310 16.00 -4.17 -20.12
CA GLU A 310 15.33 -2.94 -19.71
C GLU A 310 14.73 -3.08 -18.31
N LYS A 311 15.09 -2.17 -17.41
CA LYS A 311 14.42 -2.06 -16.12
C LYS A 311 13.12 -1.29 -16.31
N VAL A 312 12.02 -1.83 -15.78
CA VAL A 312 10.72 -1.15 -15.76
C VAL A 312 10.35 -0.79 -14.33
N VAL A 313 9.91 0.44 -14.12
CA VAL A 313 9.29 0.89 -12.87
C VAL A 313 7.92 1.46 -13.21
N MET A 314 6.89 0.99 -12.52
CA MET A 314 5.52 1.44 -12.67
C MET A 314 5.05 1.99 -11.34
N ARG A 315 4.77 3.30 -11.27
CA ARG A 315 4.19 3.95 -10.09
C ARG A 315 2.68 3.99 -10.20
N ILE A 316 2.00 3.45 -9.19
CA ILE A 316 0.56 3.38 -9.13
C ILE A 316 0.02 4.64 -8.44
N MET A 317 -0.87 5.35 -9.13
CA MET A 317 -1.55 6.53 -8.60
C MET A 317 -3.00 6.15 -8.27
N ASP A 318 -3.23 5.80 -7.00
CA ASP A 318 -4.57 5.43 -6.50
C ASP A 318 -5.34 6.68 -6.03
N PRO A 319 -6.50 7.01 -6.63
CA PRO A 319 -7.29 8.19 -6.25
C PRO A 319 -7.70 8.21 -4.78
N SER A 320 -7.99 7.04 -4.20
CA SER A 320 -8.40 6.90 -2.80
C SER A 320 -7.29 7.30 -1.81
N VAL A 321 -6.03 7.30 -2.26
CA VAL A 321 -4.88 7.72 -1.47
C VAL A 321 -4.60 9.22 -1.64
N LEU A 322 -4.92 9.80 -2.79
CA LEU A 322 -4.67 11.21 -3.07
C LEU A 322 -5.72 12.13 -2.44
N PHE A 323 -6.97 11.69 -2.44
CA PHE A 323 -8.09 12.43 -1.85
C PHE A 323 -8.54 11.76 -0.56
N GLN A 324 -8.13 12.32 0.57
CA GLN A 324 -8.60 11.92 1.89
C GLN A 324 -9.23 13.11 2.59
N ASP A 325 -10.16 12.86 3.50
CA ASP A 325 -10.63 13.91 4.38
C ASP A 325 -9.45 14.40 5.24
N LEU A 326 -9.34 15.71 5.46
CA LEU A 326 -8.23 16.29 6.23
C LEU A 326 -8.18 15.70 7.65
N GLU A 327 -9.33 15.38 8.22
CA GLU A 327 -9.49 14.68 9.50
C GLU A 327 -8.84 13.28 9.50
N GLY A 328 -8.84 12.61 8.35
CA GLY A 328 -8.27 11.27 8.17
C GLY A 328 -6.75 11.25 7.97
N LEU A 329 -6.13 12.39 7.67
CA LEU A 329 -4.69 12.48 7.37
C LEU A 329 -3.79 12.31 8.60
N GLY A 330 -4.33 12.47 9.80
CA GLY A 330 -3.58 12.31 11.05
C GLY A 330 -3.23 13.62 11.77
N PHE A 331 -3.95 14.71 11.50
CA PHE A 331 -3.84 15.91 12.33
C PHE A 331 -4.26 15.61 13.78
N SER A 332 -3.65 16.32 14.74
CA SER A 332 -4.28 16.48 16.04
C SER A 332 -5.43 17.49 15.93
N SER A 333 -6.38 17.47 16.86
CA SER A 333 -7.49 18.44 16.86
C SER A 333 -6.97 19.89 16.87
N THR A 334 -5.93 20.17 17.67
CA THR A 334 -5.29 21.49 17.75
C THR A 334 -4.59 21.89 16.45
N ASP A 335 -3.91 20.94 15.81
CA ASP A 335 -3.19 21.20 14.57
C ASP A 335 -4.13 21.41 13.39
N LEU A 336 -5.23 20.64 13.35
CA LEU A 336 -6.27 20.81 12.33
C LEU A 336 -6.94 22.18 12.45
N ILE A 337 -7.25 22.63 13.68
CA ILE A 337 -7.80 23.98 13.92
C ILE A 337 -6.84 25.06 13.43
N ARG A 338 -5.54 24.93 13.73
CA ARG A 338 -4.51 25.89 13.27
C ARG A 338 -4.41 25.89 11.74
N TYR A 339 -4.32 24.73 11.13
CA TYR A 339 -4.23 24.57 9.67
C TYR A 339 -5.45 25.17 8.98
N ASN A 340 -6.66 24.79 9.42
CA ASN A 340 -7.93 25.30 8.90
C ASN A 340 -8.04 26.83 8.95
N ARG A 341 -7.46 27.46 9.98
CA ARG A 341 -7.49 28.91 10.12
C ARG A 341 -6.74 29.62 8.99
N PHE A 342 -5.55 29.15 8.62
CA PHE A 342 -4.75 29.86 7.61
C PHE A 342 -5.04 29.45 6.16
N ILE A 343 -5.55 28.23 5.91
CA ILE A 343 -5.98 27.85 4.55
C ILE A 343 -7.31 28.48 4.13
N ARG A 344 -8.02 29.14 5.05
CA ARG A 344 -9.29 29.86 4.78
C ARG A 344 -9.11 31.38 4.76
N LEU A 345 -7.87 31.88 4.86
CA LEU A 345 -7.63 33.30 4.66
C LEU A 345 -7.84 33.66 3.19
N PRO A 346 -8.31 34.89 2.91
CA PRO A 346 -8.52 35.34 1.53
C PRO A 346 -7.23 35.41 0.72
N HIS A 347 -6.10 35.69 1.38
CA HIS A 347 -4.81 35.81 0.71
C HIS A 347 -3.64 35.45 1.61
N GLY A 348 -2.49 35.22 0.98
CA GLY A 348 -1.23 34.88 1.63
C GLY A 348 -0.66 33.54 1.17
N ILE A 349 0.53 33.18 1.65
CA ILE A 349 1.21 31.94 1.30
C ILE A 349 1.09 30.93 2.44
N VAL A 350 0.67 29.71 2.10
CA VAL A 350 0.75 28.53 2.94
C VAL A 350 1.71 27.53 2.30
N LEU A 351 2.72 27.11 3.04
CA LEU A 351 3.74 26.17 2.55
C LEU A 351 3.62 24.81 3.24
N VAL A 352 3.56 23.75 2.44
CA VAL A 352 3.68 22.37 2.92
C VAL A 352 5.09 21.87 2.68
N CYS A 353 5.80 21.47 3.73
CA CYS A 353 7.19 21.07 3.64
C CYS A 353 7.45 19.64 4.10
N GLY A 354 8.55 19.08 3.59
CA GLY A 354 9.02 17.73 3.89
C GLY A 354 9.69 17.06 2.69
N PRO A 355 10.36 15.91 2.90
CA PRO A 355 11.09 15.19 1.89
C PRO A 355 10.13 14.54 0.88
N THR A 356 10.71 13.90 -0.13
CA THR A 356 9.96 13.10 -1.09
C THR A 356 9.21 11.97 -0.37
N GLY A 357 7.95 11.75 -0.74
CA GLY A 357 7.13 10.69 -0.15
C GLY A 357 6.58 10.99 1.25
N SER A 358 6.67 12.23 1.75
CA SER A 358 6.03 12.63 3.01
C SER A 358 4.53 12.88 2.93
N GLY A 359 3.93 12.82 1.73
CA GLY A 359 2.49 13.01 1.52
C GLY A 359 2.04 14.47 1.29
N LYS A 360 2.96 15.38 0.92
CA LYS A 360 2.63 16.80 0.66
C LYS A 360 1.53 16.99 -0.39
N SER A 361 1.66 16.30 -1.52
CA SER A 361 0.66 16.39 -2.61
C SER A 361 -0.71 15.90 -2.15
N THR A 362 -0.78 14.80 -1.40
CA THR A 362 -2.03 14.32 -0.78
C THR A 362 -2.67 15.38 0.11
N THR A 363 -1.90 16.03 0.98
CA THR A 363 -2.43 17.09 1.86
C THR A 363 -2.90 18.30 1.07
N LEU A 364 -2.14 18.74 0.05
CA LEU A 364 -2.54 19.86 -0.80
C LEU A 364 -3.81 19.55 -1.61
N TYR A 365 -3.88 18.40 -2.27
CA TYR A 365 -5.07 17.97 -3.01
C TYR A 365 -6.29 17.85 -2.09
N SER A 366 -6.13 17.28 -0.90
CA SER A 366 -7.20 17.19 0.12
C SER A 366 -7.65 18.57 0.60
N THR A 367 -6.71 19.51 0.76
CA THR A 367 -6.99 20.91 1.11
C THR A 367 -7.76 21.62 0.02
N LEU A 368 -7.29 21.54 -1.24
CA LEU A 368 -7.95 22.16 -2.39
C LEU A 368 -9.37 21.61 -2.58
N ARG A 369 -9.55 20.30 -2.42
CA ARG A 369 -10.88 19.68 -2.54
C ARG A 369 -11.83 20.17 -1.45
N MET A 370 -11.35 20.32 -0.22
CA MET A 370 -12.15 20.90 0.88
C MET A 370 -12.54 22.35 0.60
N LEU A 371 -11.65 23.13 -0.02
CA LEU A 371 -11.89 24.54 -0.34
C LEU A 371 -12.69 24.73 -1.63
N SER A 372 -12.80 23.70 -2.48
CA SER A 372 -13.48 23.79 -3.76
C SER A 372 -14.97 24.04 -3.59
N SER A 373 -15.46 25.05 -4.28
CA SER A 373 -16.88 25.34 -4.47
C SER A 373 -17.07 26.00 -5.84
N PRO A 374 -18.30 26.03 -6.38
CA PRO A 374 -18.58 26.75 -7.62
C PRO A 374 -18.27 28.26 -7.60
N GLU A 375 -18.05 28.83 -6.40
CA GLU A 375 -17.76 30.24 -6.19
C GLU A 375 -16.25 30.55 -6.12
N ILE A 376 -15.39 29.52 -6.07
CA ILE A 376 -13.94 29.66 -5.86
C ILE A 376 -13.21 29.12 -7.08
N ASN A 377 -12.50 29.98 -7.80
CA ASN A 377 -11.66 29.60 -8.91
C ASN A 377 -10.30 29.09 -8.43
N ILE A 378 -10.11 27.77 -8.49
CA ILE A 378 -8.85 27.11 -8.14
C ILE A 378 -8.04 26.84 -9.40
N VAL A 379 -6.82 27.37 -9.45
CA VAL A 379 -5.87 27.11 -10.54
C VAL A 379 -4.56 26.54 -9.99
N THR A 380 -4.07 25.46 -10.60
CA THR A 380 -2.86 24.77 -10.14
C THR A 380 -1.79 24.71 -11.22
N ILE A 381 -0.52 24.69 -10.81
CA ILE A 381 0.65 24.54 -11.67
C ILE A 381 1.47 23.36 -11.13
N GLU A 382 1.66 22.31 -11.93
CA GLU A 382 2.22 21.03 -11.46
C GLU A 382 3.28 20.47 -12.42
N ASP A 383 4.30 19.76 -11.88
CA ASP A 383 5.37 19.12 -12.65
C ASP A 383 5.59 17.66 -12.22
N PRO A 384 4.84 16.70 -12.79
CA PRO A 384 3.63 16.85 -13.60
C PRO A 384 2.34 16.76 -12.76
N ILE A 385 1.18 17.03 -13.37
CA ILE A 385 -0.15 16.84 -12.74
C ILE A 385 -0.26 15.42 -12.16
N GLU A 386 -0.44 15.32 -10.85
CA GLU A 386 -0.51 14.03 -10.12
C GLU A 386 -1.76 13.23 -10.48
N MET A 387 -2.90 13.90 -10.52
CA MET A 387 -4.17 13.33 -10.94
C MET A 387 -5.06 14.43 -11.50
N VAL A 388 -5.84 14.09 -12.53
CA VAL A 388 -6.84 15.01 -13.07
C VAL A 388 -8.02 15.06 -12.11
N CYS A 389 -8.37 16.27 -11.68
CA CYS A 389 -9.48 16.59 -10.79
C CYS A 389 -10.35 17.62 -11.51
N GLU A 390 -11.62 17.31 -11.76
CA GLU A 390 -12.51 18.18 -12.54
C GLU A 390 -12.81 19.50 -11.82
N GLU A 391 -12.71 19.49 -10.49
CA GLU A 391 -12.94 20.64 -9.63
C GLU A 391 -11.84 21.71 -9.72
N PHE A 392 -10.71 21.43 -10.36
CA PHE A 392 -9.56 22.35 -10.45
C PHE A 392 -9.16 22.64 -11.90
N ASN A 393 -8.65 23.85 -12.15
CA ASN A 393 -7.98 24.17 -13.42
C ASN A 393 -6.49 23.81 -13.32
N GLN A 394 -6.09 22.64 -13.83
CA GLN A 394 -4.72 22.13 -13.63
C GLN A 394 -3.82 22.35 -14.84
N ILE A 395 -2.67 23.00 -14.63
CA ILE A 395 -1.69 23.32 -15.66
C ILE A 395 -0.43 22.50 -15.43
N GLY A 396 -0.12 21.62 -16.37
CA GLY A 396 1.13 20.86 -16.35
C GLY A 396 2.30 21.66 -16.93
N VAL A 397 3.45 21.65 -16.24
CA VAL A 397 4.71 22.22 -16.73
C VAL A 397 5.17 21.49 -17.99
N GLN A 398 5.51 22.24 -19.03
CA GLN A 398 5.99 21.74 -20.33
C GLN A 398 7.19 22.59 -20.79
N PRO A 399 8.41 22.29 -20.33
CA PRO A 399 9.58 23.13 -20.60
C PRO A 399 9.88 23.27 -22.10
N ALA A 400 9.63 22.22 -22.89
CA ALA A 400 9.80 22.22 -24.35
C ALA A 400 8.88 23.22 -25.06
N ALA A 401 7.74 23.58 -24.45
CA ALA A 401 6.79 24.58 -24.96
C ALA A 401 6.97 25.95 -24.29
N GLY A 402 7.99 26.14 -23.44
CA GLY A 402 8.19 27.38 -22.66
C GLY A 402 7.22 27.57 -21.49
N VAL A 403 6.44 26.53 -21.16
CA VAL A 403 5.46 26.52 -20.08
C VAL A 403 6.18 26.06 -18.80
N THR A 404 6.54 27.00 -17.93
CA THR A 404 7.30 26.78 -16.69
C THR A 404 6.54 27.35 -15.49
N PHE A 405 6.93 27.00 -14.27
CA PHE A 405 6.31 27.55 -13.05
C PHE A 405 6.24 29.07 -13.07
N ALA A 406 7.38 29.74 -13.27
CA ALA A 406 7.45 31.21 -13.29
C ALA A 406 6.65 31.84 -14.44
N THR A 407 6.72 31.28 -15.66
CA THR A 407 6.02 31.86 -16.82
C THR A 407 4.51 31.72 -16.70
N ILE A 408 4.00 30.62 -16.16
CA ILE A 408 2.56 30.46 -15.91
C ILE A 408 2.11 31.37 -14.77
N LEU A 409 2.84 31.40 -13.64
CA LEU A 409 2.45 32.16 -12.46
C LEU A 409 2.36 33.68 -12.74
N ARG A 410 3.18 34.19 -13.67
CA ARG A 410 3.08 35.58 -14.15
C ARG A 410 1.81 35.87 -14.95
N ASN A 411 1.25 34.87 -15.63
CA ASN A 411 0.11 35.02 -16.52
C ASN A 411 -1.23 34.58 -15.90
N ILE A 412 -1.19 33.72 -14.88
CA ILE A 412 -2.36 33.15 -14.22
C ILE A 412 -3.22 34.21 -13.53
N LEU A 413 -2.63 35.34 -13.14
CA LEU A 413 -3.34 36.47 -12.53
C LEU A 413 -4.40 37.09 -13.46
N ARG A 414 -4.33 36.83 -14.77
CA ARG A 414 -5.35 37.23 -15.76
C ARG A 414 -6.43 36.16 -15.97
N GLN A 415 -6.40 35.08 -15.19
CA GLN A 415 -7.42 34.03 -15.19
C GLN A 415 -8.38 34.16 -14.02
N ASP A 416 -8.33 35.28 -13.28
CA ASP A 416 -9.18 35.57 -12.12
C ASP A 416 -9.18 34.45 -11.06
N PRO A 417 -8.02 33.91 -10.63
CA PRO A 417 -7.98 32.86 -9.63
C PRO A 417 -8.28 33.42 -8.23
N ASP A 418 -8.92 32.64 -7.37
CA ASP A 418 -9.00 32.92 -5.93
C ASP A 418 -7.87 32.21 -5.19
N ILE A 419 -7.63 30.94 -5.56
CA ILE A 419 -6.61 30.08 -4.97
C ILE A 419 -5.66 29.62 -6.07
N ILE A 420 -4.36 29.81 -5.83
CA ILE A 420 -3.29 29.35 -6.72
C ILE A 420 -2.50 28.27 -6.00
N MET A 421 -2.40 27.07 -6.58
CA MET A 421 -1.48 26.04 -6.09
C MET A 421 -0.26 25.95 -7.02
N VAL A 422 0.92 26.11 -6.45
CA VAL A 422 2.20 25.93 -7.17
C VAL A 422 2.84 24.65 -6.64
N GLY A 423 3.12 23.68 -7.51
CA GLY A 423 3.62 22.36 -7.12
C GLY A 423 4.80 22.43 -6.16
N GLU A 424 5.77 23.32 -6.43
CA GLU A 424 6.89 23.59 -5.53
C GLU A 424 7.61 24.91 -5.83
N LEU A 425 8.22 25.49 -4.80
CA LEU A 425 9.10 26.66 -4.91
C LEU A 425 10.57 26.23 -4.96
N ARG A 426 11.08 25.97 -6.18
CA ARG A 426 12.48 25.53 -6.39
C ARG A 426 13.48 26.68 -6.48
N ASP A 427 13.08 27.78 -7.11
CA ASP A 427 13.95 28.90 -7.48
C ASP A 427 13.38 30.26 -7.05
N LEU A 428 14.25 31.27 -7.09
CA LEU A 428 13.93 32.64 -6.70
C LEU A 428 12.79 33.23 -7.54
N GLU A 429 12.80 33.01 -8.85
CA GLU A 429 11.82 33.62 -9.75
C GLU A 429 10.41 33.11 -9.44
N THR A 430 10.24 31.80 -9.26
CA THR A 430 8.96 31.18 -8.89
C THR A 430 8.51 31.66 -7.52
N ALA A 431 9.40 31.70 -6.54
CA ALA A 431 9.09 32.18 -5.19
C ALA A 431 8.68 33.67 -5.17
N GLN A 432 9.36 34.53 -5.94
CA GLN A 432 9.00 35.94 -6.08
C GLN A 432 7.62 36.12 -6.69
N ASN A 433 7.33 35.42 -7.79
CA ASN A 433 6.01 35.49 -8.42
C ASN A 433 4.90 35.00 -7.48
N ALA A 434 5.13 33.92 -6.71
CA ALA A 434 4.17 33.41 -5.73
C ALA A 434 3.88 34.45 -4.63
N ILE A 435 4.92 35.13 -4.14
CA ILE A 435 4.78 36.23 -3.18
C ILE A 435 4.00 37.39 -3.76
N GLN A 436 4.26 37.77 -5.02
CA GLN A 436 3.49 38.84 -5.66
C GLN A 436 2.01 38.46 -5.77
N SER A 437 1.69 37.23 -6.19
CA SER A 437 0.31 36.73 -6.20
C SER A 437 -0.36 36.83 -4.82
N ALA A 438 0.37 36.42 -3.77
CA ALA A 438 -0.15 36.49 -2.40
C ALA A 438 -0.40 37.93 -1.93
N LEU A 439 0.47 38.87 -2.29
CA LEU A 439 0.33 40.29 -1.95
C LEU A 439 -0.76 41.01 -2.75
N THR A 440 -1.14 40.47 -3.91
CA THR A 440 -2.23 41.00 -4.74
C THR A 440 -3.59 40.40 -4.41
N GLY A 441 -3.72 39.68 -3.30
CA GLY A 441 -5.01 39.22 -2.79
C GLY A 441 -5.36 37.75 -3.06
N HIS A 442 -4.38 36.92 -3.44
CA HIS A 442 -4.61 35.50 -3.72
C HIS A 442 -4.14 34.61 -2.57
N LEU A 443 -4.85 33.51 -2.32
CA LEU A 443 -4.33 32.45 -1.46
C LEU A 443 -3.41 31.54 -2.29
N VAL A 444 -2.14 31.46 -1.91
CA VAL A 444 -1.14 30.64 -2.60
C VAL A 444 -0.76 29.45 -1.73
N LEU A 445 -1.00 28.25 -2.25
CA LEU A 445 -0.56 26.99 -1.64
C LEU A 445 0.66 26.47 -2.40
N SER A 446 1.73 26.09 -1.72
CA SER A 446 2.87 25.48 -2.40
C SER A 446 3.63 24.50 -1.53
N THR A 447 4.57 23.76 -2.14
CA THR A 447 5.51 22.93 -1.40
C THR A 447 6.92 23.47 -1.41
N ILE A 448 7.68 23.11 -0.38
CA ILE A 448 9.11 23.42 -0.29
C ILE A 448 9.83 22.28 0.44
N HIS A 449 11.07 22.01 0.03
CA HIS A 449 11.86 20.92 0.57
C HIS A 449 12.71 21.39 1.76
N THR A 450 12.11 21.34 2.94
CA THR A 450 12.78 21.57 4.23
C THR A 450 12.42 20.46 5.22
N ASN A 451 13.22 20.36 6.28
CA ASN A 451 13.08 19.26 7.23
C ASN A 451 12.03 19.53 8.32
N ASP A 452 11.83 20.80 8.67
CA ASP A 452 10.88 21.27 9.68
C ASP A 452 10.22 22.59 9.24
N ALA A 453 9.20 23.03 9.97
CA ALA A 453 8.42 24.22 9.60
C ALA A 453 9.24 25.52 9.77
N PRO A 454 9.98 25.77 10.88
CA PRO A 454 10.84 26.95 11.03
C PRO A 454 11.89 27.12 9.92
N SER A 455 12.53 26.03 9.48
CA SER A 455 13.58 26.05 8.45
C SER A 455 13.07 26.55 7.10
N THR A 456 11.76 26.51 6.87
CA THR A 456 11.14 27.07 5.67
C THR A 456 11.37 28.57 5.54
N ILE A 457 11.39 29.32 6.65
CA ILE A 457 11.67 30.75 6.63
C ILE A 457 13.10 31.01 6.19
N ILE A 458 14.07 30.25 6.72
CA ILE A 458 15.47 30.33 6.31
C ILE A 458 15.62 29.95 4.83
N ARG A 459 14.94 28.89 4.38
CA ARG A 459 15.00 28.47 2.98
C ARG A 459 14.50 29.55 2.02
N LEU A 460 13.47 30.31 2.39
CA LEU A 460 13.00 31.45 1.58
C LEU A 460 14.05 32.57 1.52
N LEU A 461 14.72 32.87 2.64
CA LEU A 461 15.83 33.83 2.68
C LEU A 461 17.00 33.35 1.80
N ASP A 462 17.36 32.08 1.88
CA ASP A 462 18.44 31.46 1.10
C ASP A 462 18.15 31.45 -0.41
N LEU A 463 16.87 31.35 -0.80
CA LEU A 463 16.46 31.52 -2.20
C LEU A 463 16.69 32.95 -2.69
N GLY A 464 16.81 33.92 -1.78
CA GLY A 464 17.00 35.35 -2.08
C GLY A 464 15.73 36.19 -1.90
N ILE A 465 14.71 35.68 -1.20
CA ILE A 465 13.53 36.47 -0.86
C ILE A 465 13.86 37.41 0.30
N PRO A 466 13.69 38.74 0.15
CA PRO A 466 13.87 39.69 1.23
C PRO A 466 12.94 39.41 2.42
N ALA A 467 13.45 39.58 3.66
CA ALA A 467 12.68 39.28 4.87
C ALA A 467 11.33 40.01 4.94
N PHE A 468 11.26 41.28 4.52
CA PHE A 468 10.02 42.07 4.57
C PHE A 468 8.92 41.49 3.66
N LEU A 469 9.26 40.84 2.55
CA LEU A 469 8.29 40.17 1.69
C LEU A 469 7.76 38.89 2.33
N ILE A 470 8.61 38.14 3.04
CA ILE A 470 8.19 36.96 3.82
C ILE A 470 7.25 37.40 4.93
N GLN A 471 7.58 38.48 5.67
CA GLN A 471 6.73 39.06 6.71
C GLN A 471 5.34 39.44 6.21
N ALA A 472 5.24 39.99 5.00
CA ALA A 472 4.00 40.48 4.43
C ALA A 472 3.13 39.38 3.78
N SER A 473 3.73 38.26 3.34
CA SER A 473 3.03 37.26 2.52
C SER A 473 2.85 35.90 3.19
N LEU A 474 3.79 35.42 4.02
CA LEU A 474 3.69 34.10 4.64
C LEU A 474 2.59 34.09 5.72
N VAL A 475 1.77 33.05 5.75
CA VAL A 475 0.69 32.89 6.74
C VAL A 475 0.93 31.69 7.64
N GLY A 476 1.37 30.58 7.05
CA GLY A 476 1.59 29.35 7.79
C GLY A 476 2.46 28.36 7.06
N VAL A 477 3.10 27.49 7.82
CA VAL A 477 3.91 26.39 7.31
C VAL A 477 3.46 25.09 7.97
N LEU A 478 3.22 24.08 7.15
CA LEU A 478 2.92 22.71 7.57
C LEU A 478 4.11 21.82 7.24
N ALA A 479 4.87 21.35 8.23
CA ALA A 479 5.83 20.28 7.99
C ALA A 479 5.15 18.92 8.17
N GLN A 480 5.50 17.97 7.31
CA GLN A 480 4.86 16.66 7.27
C GLN A 480 5.86 15.52 7.10
N ARG A 481 5.56 14.40 7.76
CA ARG A 481 6.14 13.07 7.52
C ARG A 481 5.03 12.01 7.59
N LEU A 482 5.32 10.81 7.08
CA LEU A 482 4.45 9.64 7.25
C LEU A 482 5.13 8.61 8.16
N VAL A 483 4.41 8.17 9.18
CA VAL A 483 4.78 7.01 10.00
C VAL A 483 3.93 5.81 9.61
N ARG A 484 4.51 4.61 9.66
CA ARG A 484 3.76 3.37 9.50
C ARG A 484 2.92 3.08 10.74
N LYS A 485 1.69 2.60 10.55
CA LYS A 485 0.80 2.20 11.65
C LYS A 485 1.10 0.78 12.10
N ILE A 486 1.03 0.51 13.41
CA ILE A 486 1.15 -0.85 13.94
C ILE A 486 0.01 -1.70 13.36
N CYS A 487 0.34 -2.91 12.92
CA CYS A 487 -0.64 -3.86 12.42
C CYS A 487 -1.63 -4.24 13.54
N PRO A 488 -2.95 -4.04 13.36
CA PRO A 488 -3.94 -4.28 14.40
C PRO A 488 -4.08 -5.77 14.78
N ASP A 489 -3.71 -6.69 13.89
CA ASP A 489 -3.83 -8.14 14.10
C ASP A 489 -2.67 -8.75 14.89
N CYS A 490 -1.52 -8.07 14.95
CA CYS A 490 -0.33 -8.56 15.65
C CYS A 490 0.28 -7.54 16.61
N LYS A 491 -0.54 -6.59 17.05
CA LYS A 491 -0.18 -5.58 18.05
C LYS A 491 0.00 -6.24 19.41
N GLU A 492 1.17 -6.09 20.00
CA GLU A 492 1.52 -6.63 21.33
C GLU A 492 2.04 -5.51 22.24
N PRO A 493 1.68 -5.53 23.53
CA PRO A 493 2.18 -4.58 24.50
C PRO A 493 3.61 -4.93 24.93
N TYR A 494 4.41 -3.92 25.20
CA TYR A 494 5.69 -4.04 25.89
C TYR A 494 5.90 -2.83 26.81
N THR A 495 6.80 -2.91 27.77
CA THR A 495 7.10 -1.79 28.67
C THR A 495 8.43 -1.14 28.34
N MET A 496 8.49 0.18 28.50
CA MET A 496 9.71 0.98 28.39
C MET A 496 9.75 1.99 29.53
N ASN A 497 10.94 2.25 30.07
CA ASN A 497 11.08 3.19 31.17
C ASN A 497 10.79 4.63 30.72
N ALA A 498 10.02 5.38 31.52
CA ALA A 498 9.67 6.77 31.23
C ALA A 498 10.90 7.69 31.04
N ASP A 499 12.02 7.41 31.70
CA ASP A 499 13.26 8.18 31.56
C ASP A 499 13.91 8.00 30.18
N GLU A 500 13.78 6.83 29.56
CA GLU A 500 14.24 6.62 28.18
C GLU A 500 13.39 7.42 27.20
N LEU A 501 12.08 7.42 27.39
CA LEU A 501 11.15 8.21 26.58
C LEU A 501 11.38 9.72 26.74
N ARG A 502 11.70 10.19 27.95
CA ARG A 502 12.10 11.59 28.20
C ARG A 502 13.33 12.00 27.42
N LYS A 503 14.37 11.15 27.42
CA LYS A 503 15.60 11.39 26.65
C LYS A 503 15.33 11.47 25.14
N MET A 504 14.27 10.83 24.65
CA MET A 504 13.86 10.87 23.24
C MET A 504 13.00 12.10 22.88
N GLY A 505 12.67 12.96 23.85
CA GLY A 505 11.93 14.20 23.63
C GLY A 505 10.47 14.20 24.10
N LEU A 506 10.00 13.18 24.83
CA LEU A 506 8.67 13.20 25.45
C LEU A 506 8.67 13.87 26.82
N ASN A 507 7.82 14.87 27.01
CA ASN A 507 7.50 15.38 28.34
C ASN A 507 6.47 14.47 29.02
N LEU A 508 6.94 13.41 29.66
CA LEU A 508 6.11 12.51 30.45
C LEU A 508 6.04 12.95 31.92
N HIS A 509 4.82 13.20 32.40
CA HIS A 509 4.54 13.44 33.82
C HIS A 509 4.55 12.16 34.67
N GLN A 510 4.44 10.99 34.04
CA GLN A 510 4.45 9.68 34.71
C GLN A 510 5.88 9.19 35.00
N THR A 511 6.07 8.52 36.13
CA THR A 511 7.33 7.85 36.50
C THR A 511 7.18 6.34 36.43
N GLY A 512 8.25 5.62 36.09
CA GLY A 512 8.26 4.15 35.99
C GLY A 512 8.04 3.65 34.57
N ASP A 513 7.49 2.44 34.46
CA ASP A 513 7.30 1.76 33.18
C ASP A 513 6.05 2.24 32.45
N VAL A 514 6.22 2.55 31.17
CA VAL A 514 5.15 2.97 30.25
C VAL A 514 4.83 1.81 29.33
N THR A 515 3.56 1.42 29.27
CA THR A 515 3.08 0.42 28.31
C THR A 515 3.02 1.04 26.91
N LEU A 516 3.80 0.49 26.01
CA LEU A 516 3.85 0.82 24.59
C LEU A 516 3.43 -0.40 23.77
N TYR A 517 3.39 -0.23 22.44
CA TYR A 517 2.97 -1.28 21.54
C TYR A 517 3.96 -1.48 20.40
N LEU A 518 4.10 -2.72 19.96
CA LEU A 518 4.83 -3.11 18.76
C LEU A 518 4.00 -4.10 17.93
N GLY A 519 4.33 -4.24 16.65
CA GLY A 519 3.77 -5.30 15.83
C GLY A 519 4.77 -6.45 15.73
N LYS A 520 4.42 -7.64 16.23
CA LYS A 520 5.33 -8.81 16.16
C LYS A 520 5.54 -9.37 14.75
N GLY A 521 4.67 -8.99 13.82
CA GLY A 521 4.60 -9.55 12.48
C GLY A 521 3.62 -10.73 12.38
N CYS A 522 2.75 -10.69 11.39
CA CYS A 522 1.83 -11.76 11.02
C CYS A 522 1.69 -11.84 9.50
N THR A 523 0.88 -12.76 9.00
CA THR A 523 0.62 -12.92 7.55
C THR A 523 0.00 -11.66 6.94
N LYS A 524 -0.94 -10.99 7.62
CA LYS A 524 -1.58 -9.77 7.11
C LYS A 524 -0.62 -8.61 6.88
N CYS A 525 0.34 -8.40 7.79
CA CYS A 525 1.39 -7.39 7.63
C CYS A 525 2.70 -7.95 7.04
N ARG A 526 2.71 -9.22 6.61
CA ARG A 526 3.84 -9.91 5.99
C ARG A 526 5.10 -9.89 6.84
N GLY A 527 4.93 -10.10 8.15
CA GLY A 527 6.02 -10.10 9.11
C GLY A 527 6.64 -8.72 9.39
N THR A 528 6.14 -7.64 8.79
CA THR A 528 6.72 -6.29 9.03
C THR A 528 6.33 -5.70 10.39
N GLY A 529 5.18 -6.12 10.94
CA GLY A 529 4.58 -5.50 12.12
C GLY A 529 3.76 -4.24 11.83
N TYR A 530 3.69 -3.78 10.58
CA TYR A 530 3.02 -2.54 10.19
C TYR A 530 1.94 -2.74 9.12
N TYR A 531 0.89 -1.92 9.12
CA TYR A 531 -0.16 -1.95 8.10
C TYR A 531 -0.72 -0.55 7.83
N GLY A 532 -0.38 -0.01 6.65
CA GLY A 532 -0.73 1.35 6.27
C GLY A 532 0.10 2.43 6.97
N ARG A 533 -0.22 3.69 6.69
CA ARG A 533 0.52 4.88 7.14
C ARG A 533 -0.44 5.94 7.69
N ILE A 534 0.11 6.90 8.42
CA ILE A 534 -0.58 8.09 8.92
C ILE A 534 0.38 9.29 8.94
N GLY A 535 -0.14 10.49 8.74
CA GLY A 535 0.64 11.72 8.83
C GLY A 535 1.00 12.08 10.26
N ILE A 536 2.19 12.65 10.41
CA ILE A 536 2.58 13.45 11.57
C ILE A 536 2.91 14.84 11.07
N PHE A 537 2.51 15.83 11.86
CA PHE A 537 2.49 17.23 11.43
C PHE A 537 3.14 18.14 12.46
N GLU A 538 3.79 19.18 11.97
CA GLU A 538 4.26 20.32 12.73
C GLU A 538 3.68 21.57 12.07
N VAL A 539 2.77 22.24 12.77
CA VAL A 539 1.93 23.31 12.20
C VAL A 539 2.34 24.65 12.78
N LEU A 540 3.06 25.43 11.99
CA LEU A 540 3.54 26.77 12.36
C LEU A 540 2.58 27.82 11.81
N SER A 541 1.89 28.54 12.69
CA SER A 541 1.17 29.76 12.34
C SER A 541 2.13 30.95 12.40
N TYR A 542 2.25 31.71 11.31
CA TYR A 542 3.21 32.81 11.22
C TYR A 542 2.67 34.09 11.86
N SER A 543 2.81 34.17 13.18
CA SER A 543 2.33 35.26 14.03
C SER A 543 3.13 36.56 13.87
N ASP A 544 2.60 37.67 14.40
CA ASP A 544 3.29 38.97 14.35
C ASP A 544 4.59 38.97 15.18
N GLU A 545 4.69 38.16 16.24
CA GLU A 545 5.95 37.93 16.95
C GLU A 545 6.99 37.25 16.05
N LEU A 546 6.58 36.24 15.27
CA LEU A 546 7.49 35.56 14.34
C LEU A 546 7.90 36.50 13.20
N LYS A 547 6.98 37.33 12.68
CA LYS A 547 7.31 38.37 11.69
C LYS A 547 8.42 39.30 12.18
N ARG A 548 8.34 39.76 13.44
CA ARG A 548 9.38 40.62 14.05
C ARG A 548 10.74 39.94 14.21
N LEU A 549 10.75 38.61 14.35
CA LEU A 549 11.98 37.82 14.45
C LEU A 549 12.60 37.51 13.07
N THR A 550 11.80 37.54 12.01
CA THR A 550 12.26 37.30 10.63
C THR A 550 12.99 38.52 10.08
N THR A 551 14.30 38.44 9.97
CA THR A 551 15.19 39.44 9.36
C THR A 551 16.15 38.76 8.37
N ASP A 552 16.96 39.52 7.64
CA ASP A 552 17.97 38.92 6.74
C ASP A 552 19.05 38.12 7.49
N HIS A 553 19.14 38.27 8.81
CA HIS A 553 20.02 37.52 9.71
C HIS A 553 19.22 36.73 10.76
N THR A 554 18.10 36.15 10.36
CA THR A 554 17.20 35.38 11.24
C THR A 554 17.94 34.26 11.96
N ASP A 555 17.80 34.21 13.28
CA ASP A 555 18.21 33.07 14.10
C ASP A 555 17.04 32.07 14.20
N ILE A 556 17.21 30.92 13.52
CA ILE A 556 16.20 29.87 13.48
C ILE A 556 15.84 29.32 14.87
N ALA A 557 16.78 29.33 15.82
CA ALA A 557 16.52 28.83 17.17
C ALA A 557 15.46 29.69 17.86
N LYS A 558 15.52 31.02 17.69
CA LYS A 558 14.53 31.95 18.27
C LYS A 558 13.15 31.80 17.63
N ILE A 559 13.09 31.56 16.31
CA ILE A 559 11.85 31.27 15.59
C ILE A 559 11.22 29.99 16.15
N ARG A 560 12.02 28.92 16.28
CA ARG A 560 11.57 27.62 16.79
C ARG A 560 11.06 27.74 18.23
N ASP A 561 11.81 28.40 19.11
CA ASP A 561 11.44 28.60 20.51
C ASP A 561 10.14 29.41 20.63
N MET A 562 10.00 30.48 19.84
CA MET A 562 8.77 31.28 19.82
C MET A 562 7.58 30.47 19.33
N ALA A 563 7.73 29.73 18.22
CA ALA A 563 6.66 28.88 17.68
C ALA A 563 6.22 27.82 18.70
N ARG A 564 7.17 27.18 19.40
CA ARG A 564 6.86 26.22 20.48
C ARG A 564 6.16 26.88 21.67
N ARG A 565 6.57 28.08 22.09
CA ARG A 565 5.86 28.87 23.12
C ARG A 565 4.43 29.21 22.72
N GLN A 566 4.18 29.42 21.42
CA GLN A 566 2.84 29.63 20.85
C GLN A 566 2.06 28.32 20.64
N GLY A 567 2.59 27.19 21.10
CA GLY A 567 1.92 25.90 21.12
C GLY A 567 2.14 25.03 19.88
N MET A 568 3.09 25.36 19.00
CA MET A 568 3.53 24.46 17.94
C MET A 568 4.14 23.20 18.56
N ILE A 569 3.65 22.04 18.14
CA ILE A 569 4.20 20.73 18.50
C ILE A 569 5.14 20.30 17.37
N THR A 570 6.36 19.89 17.73
CA THR A 570 7.36 19.44 16.75
C THR A 570 6.97 18.11 16.11
N LEU A 571 7.55 17.78 14.94
CA LEU A 571 7.35 16.47 14.32
C LEU A 571 7.72 15.32 15.27
N ARG A 572 8.82 15.46 16.03
CA ARG A 572 9.25 14.48 17.05
C ARG A 572 8.21 14.29 18.15
N GLU A 573 7.74 15.38 18.77
CA GLU A 573 6.73 15.31 19.83
C GLU A 573 5.41 14.70 19.32
N ASN A 574 4.97 15.11 18.12
CA ASN A 574 3.77 14.56 17.49
C ASN A 574 3.91 13.05 17.23
N ALA A 575 5.04 12.61 16.66
CA ALA A 575 5.33 11.19 16.44
C ALA A 575 5.31 10.39 17.74
N LEU A 576 5.88 10.94 18.81
CA LEU A 576 5.93 10.28 20.10
C LEU A 576 4.56 10.24 20.80
N HIS A 577 3.70 11.25 20.63
CA HIS A 577 2.30 11.17 21.05
C HIS A 577 1.58 9.99 20.36
N ARG A 578 1.83 9.78 19.05
CA ARG A 578 1.29 8.60 18.33
C ARG A 578 1.84 7.27 18.85
N VAL A 579 3.05 7.25 19.42
CA VAL A 579 3.61 6.07 20.08
C VAL A 579 2.84 5.76 21.37
N LEU A 580 2.54 6.78 22.17
CA LEU A 580 1.75 6.64 23.41
C LEU A 580 0.31 6.17 23.13
N GLU A 581 -0.29 6.63 22.03
CA GLU A 581 -1.59 6.13 21.54
C GLU A 581 -1.54 4.67 21.04
N GLY A 582 -0.34 4.11 20.85
CA GLY A 582 -0.13 2.80 20.24
C GLY A 582 -0.48 2.77 18.75
N THR A 583 -0.40 3.91 18.07
CA THR A 583 -0.63 4.02 16.63
C THR A 583 0.62 3.64 15.84
N THR A 584 1.81 4.03 16.31
CA THR A 584 3.11 3.69 15.71
C THR A 584 4.12 3.24 16.78
N THR A 585 5.34 2.88 16.38
CA THR A 585 6.39 2.40 17.29
C THR A 585 7.45 3.48 17.55
N VAL A 586 8.19 3.36 18.66
CA VAL A 586 9.36 4.22 18.95
C VAL A 586 10.34 4.20 17.78
N SER A 587 10.70 3.01 17.28
CA SER A 587 11.63 2.86 16.17
C SER A 587 11.19 3.63 14.91
N GLU A 588 9.89 3.65 14.63
CA GLU A 588 9.34 4.34 13.47
C GLU A 588 9.31 5.85 13.67
N ALA A 589 8.95 6.31 14.87
CA ALA A 589 9.01 7.72 15.24
C ALA A 589 10.45 8.26 15.09
N LEU A 590 11.44 7.56 15.63
CA LEU A 590 12.85 7.96 15.53
C LEU A 590 13.35 7.95 14.07
N ARG A 591 12.96 6.94 13.28
CA ARG A 591 13.36 6.81 11.87
C ARG A 591 12.97 8.03 11.02
N VAL A 592 11.79 8.60 11.25
CA VAL A 592 11.30 9.72 10.42
C VAL A 592 11.67 11.10 10.95
N THR A 593 12.18 11.18 12.18
CA THR A 593 12.49 12.44 12.88
C THR A 593 13.97 12.61 13.25
N TRP A 594 14.86 11.74 12.71
CA TRP A 594 16.29 11.67 13.06
C TRP A 594 17.07 13.00 12.99
N GLU A 595 16.66 13.95 12.14
CA GLU A 595 17.33 15.26 12.01
C GLU A 595 16.95 16.28 13.10
N GLN A 596 15.96 15.97 13.93
CA GLN A 596 15.48 16.86 15.01
C GLN A 596 16.11 16.51 16.38
N GLU A 597 17.39 16.14 16.40
CA GLU A 597 18.15 15.96 17.66
C GLU A 597 18.48 17.29 18.34
#